data_AF-A0A9D7SIM1-F1
#
_entry.id   AF-A0A9D7SIM1-F1
#
_cell.length_a   1.000
_cell.length_b   1.000
_cell.length_c   1.000
_cell.angle_alpha   90.00
_cell.angle_beta   90.00
_cell.angle_gamma   90.00
#
_symmetry.space_group_name_H-M   'P 1'
#
loop_
_entity.id
_entity.type
_entity.pdbx_description
1 polymer ?
#
loop_
_entity_poly.entity_id
_entity_poly.type
_entity_poly.pdbx_seq_one_letter_code
_entity_poly.pdbx_strand_id
1 'polypeptide(L)'
;MTLATLLPLALLQPKADEAALAGLMAFGCIFWLFLIVVAMAFPIFCFWRIFTKAGYNGAMALIWLVPVVGPIVVLCILAFGTWPGGQRG
;
A
#
# COMPACT_ATOMS: atom_id res chain seq x y z
N MET A 1 -11.88 -48.05 -10.61
CA MET A 1 -11.37 -47.12 -9.58
C MET A 1 -10.96 -47.96 -8.39
N THR A 2 -9.71 -48.38 -8.35
CA THR A 2 -9.20 -49.36 -7.37
C THR A 2 -8.90 -48.69 -6.05
N LEU A 3 -9.28 -49.30 -4.94
CA LEU A 3 -9.07 -48.82 -3.56
C LEU A 3 -7.60 -48.38 -3.26
N ALA A 4 -6.64 -48.95 -3.99
CA ALA A 4 -5.22 -48.55 -3.97
C ALA A 4 -4.94 -47.12 -4.46
N THR A 5 -5.78 -46.52 -5.30
CA THR A 5 -5.61 -45.13 -5.78
C THR A 5 -6.19 -44.10 -4.82
N LEU A 6 -7.05 -44.50 -3.87
CA LEU A 6 -7.66 -43.60 -2.88
C LEU A 6 -6.83 -43.50 -1.58
N LEU A 7 -6.04 -44.54 -1.27
CA LEU A 7 -5.15 -44.58 -0.11
C LEU A 7 -4.17 -43.38 -0.05
N PRO A 8 -3.49 -42.96 -1.13
CA PRO A 8 -2.60 -41.81 -1.07
C PRO A 8 -3.35 -40.47 -0.90
N LEU A 9 -4.57 -40.35 -1.44
CA LEU A 9 -5.39 -39.14 -1.35
C LEU A 9 -5.95 -38.93 0.06
N ALA A 10 -6.29 -40.02 0.75
CA ALA A 10 -6.73 -39.97 2.14
C ALA A 10 -5.62 -39.54 3.11
N LEU A 11 -4.35 -39.87 2.80
CA LEU A 11 -3.18 -39.43 3.59
C LEU A 11 -2.75 -37.98 3.28
N LEU A 12 -3.16 -37.45 2.12
CA LEU A 12 -2.92 -36.07 1.68
C LEU A 12 -4.06 -35.11 2.07
N GLN A 13 -5.09 -35.60 2.77
CA GLN A 13 -6.12 -34.72 3.33
C GLN A 13 -5.46 -33.85 4.41
N PRO A 14 -5.40 -32.53 4.24
CA PRO A 14 -4.93 -31.65 5.30
C PRO A 14 -5.84 -31.85 6.50
N LYS A 15 -5.26 -32.16 7.67
CA LYS A 15 -6.04 -32.14 8.92
C LYS A 15 -6.69 -30.76 9.06
N ALA A 16 -7.90 -30.70 9.63
CA ALA A 16 -8.66 -29.46 9.72
C ALA A 16 -7.83 -28.28 10.28
N ASP A 17 -6.88 -28.56 11.17
CA ASP A 17 -5.94 -27.60 11.75
C ASP A 17 -4.98 -26.99 10.71
N GLU A 18 -4.53 -27.77 9.72
CA GLU A 18 -3.66 -27.30 8.63
C GLU A 18 -4.42 -26.45 7.61
N ALA A 19 -5.66 -26.84 7.31
CA ALA A 19 -6.52 -26.06 6.43
C ALA A 19 -6.89 -24.70 7.08
N ALA A 20 -7.18 -24.69 8.39
CA ALA A 20 -7.44 -23.47 9.13
C ALA A 20 -6.21 -22.56 9.21
N LEU A 21 -5.02 -23.12 9.46
CA LEU A 21 -3.77 -22.37 9.47
C LEU A 21 -3.45 -21.79 8.08
N ALA A 22 -3.60 -22.57 7.01
CA ALA A 22 -3.41 -22.10 5.64
C ALA A 22 -4.39 -20.96 5.28
N GLY A 23 -5.65 -21.07 5.69
CA GLY A 23 -6.65 -20.02 5.49
C GLY A 23 -6.31 -18.71 6.21
N LEU A 24 -5.88 -18.80 7.47
CA LEU A 24 -5.47 -17.64 8.26
C LEU A 24 -4.24 -16.94 7.66
N MET A 25 -3.26 -17.73 7.20
CA MET A 25 -2.05 -17.22 6.56
C MET A 25 -2.36 -16.54 5.22
N ALA A 26 -3.23 -17.13 4.40
CA ALA A 26 -3.65 -16.54 3.13
C ALA A 26 -4.39 -15.21 3.34
N PHE A 27 -5.33 -15.18 4.29
CA PHE A 27 -6.03 -13.94 4.66
C PHE A 27 -5.06 -12.88 5.19
N GLY A 28 -4.13 -13.26 6.06
CA GLY A 28 -3.10 -12.36 6.59
C GLY A 28 -2.24 -11.74 5.50
N CYS A 29 -1.79 -12.55 4.53
CA CYS A 29 -0.99 -12.07 3.39
C CYS A 29 -1.77 -11.06 2.53
N ILE A 30 -3.03 -11.34 2.22
CA ILE A 30 -3.87 -10.44 1.41
C ILE A 30 -4.13 -9.13 2.17
N PHE A 31 -4.47 -9.22 3.45
CA PHE A 31 -4.70 -8.04 4.29
C PHE A 31 -3.44 -7.18 4.41
N TRP A 32 -2.27 -7.81 4.57
CA TRP A 32 -0.99 -7.12 4.63
C TRP A 32 -0.65 -6.40 3.32
N LEU A 33 -0.83 -7.08 2.18
CA LEU A 33 -0.64 -6.46 0.86
C LEU A 33 -1.58 -5.27 0.66
N PHE A 34 -2.85 -5.42 1.04
CA PHE A 34 -3.82 -4.33 0.99
C PHE A 34 -3.38 -3.13 1.83
N LEU A 35 -2.94 -3.37 3.07
CA LEU A 35 -2.44 -2.30 3.94
C LEU A 35 -1.24 -1.56 3.33
N ILE A 36 -0.28 -2.26 2.73
CA ILE A 36 0.88 -1.62 2.07
C ILE A 36 0.42 -0.72 0.92
N VAL A 37 -0.49 -1.21 0.08
CA VAL A 37 -1.03 -0.44 -1.07
C VAL A 37 -1.75 0.81 -0.57
N VAL A 38 -2.60 0.68 0.45
CA VAL A 38 -3.32 1.82 1.04
C VAL A 38 -2.34 2.82 1.66
N ALA A 39 -1.34 2.33 2.42
CA ALA A 39 -0.34 3.15 3.06
C ALA A 39 0.56 3.92 2.07
N MET A 40 0.77 3.40 0.86
CA MET A 40 1.46 4.13 -0.21
C MET A 40 0.54 5.10 -0.96
N ALA A 41 -0.69 4.71 -1.26
CA ALA A 41 -1.62 5.53 -2.04
C ALA A 41 -2.16 6.74 -1.24
N PHE A 42 -2.42 6.56 0.06
CA PHE A 42 -2.95 7.60 0.94
C PHE A 42 -2.09 8.88 0.99
N PRO A 43 -0.76 8.83 1.28
CA PRO A 43 0.06 10.03 1.30
C PRO A 43 0.14 10.69 -0.08
N ILE A 44 0.29 9.91 -1.16
CA ILE A 44 0.30 10.45 -2.54
C ILE A 44 -0.98 11.26 -2.81
N PHE A 45 -2.14 10.71 -2.46
CA PHE A 45 -3.42 11.39 -2.61
C PHE A 45 -3.51 12.66 -1.77
N CYS A 46 -3.09 12.62 -0.51
CA CYS A 46 -3.05 13.80 0.37
C CYS A 46 -2.15 14.90 -0.21
N PHE A 47 -0.92 14.56 -0.63
CA PHE A 47 0.01 15.52 -1.21
C PHE A 47 -0.49 16.09 -2.54
N TRP A 48 -1.14 15.28 -3.39
CA TRP A 48 -1.77 15.78 -4.62
C TRP A 48 -2.81 16.86 -4.30
N ARG A 49 -3.69 16.60 -3.32
CA ARG A 49 -4.69 17.60 -2.89
C ARG A 49 -4.04 18.86 -2.32
N ILE A 50 -2.93 18.76 -1.60
CA ILE A 50 -2.20 19.93 -1.09
C ILE A 50 -1.56 20.71 -2.24
N PHE A 51 -0.87 20.06 -3.18
CA PHE A 51 -0.23 20.73 -4.33
C PHE A 51 -1.24 21.46 -5.21
N THR A 52 -2.41 20.86 -5.47
CA THR A 52 -3.49 21.53 -6.23
C THR A 52 -4.03 22.77 -5.51
N LYS A 53 -4.02 22.80 -4.18
CA LYS A 53 -4.41 23.98 -3.38
C LYS A 53 -3.31 25.04 -3.30
N ALA A 54 -2.05 24.61 -3.33
CA ALA A 54 -0.90 25.51 -3.34
C ALA A 54 -0.64 26.15 -4.71
N GLY A 55 -1.38 25.77 -5.76
CA GLY A 55 -1.22 26.29 -7.12
C GLY A 55 -0.13 25.58 -7.94
N TYR A 56 0.43 24.49 -7.41
CA TYR A 56 1.38 23.64 -8.13
C TYR A 56 0.65 22.54 -8.93
N ASN A 57 1.34 21.98 -9.92
CA ASN A 57 0.83 20.83 -10.66
C ASN A 57 0.73 19.62 -9.72
N GLY A 58 -0.48 19.10 -9.54
CA GLY A 58 -0.75 17.95 -8.66
C GLY A 58 0.06 16.69 -9.00
N ALA A 59 0.54 16.56 -10.24
CA ALA A 59 1.47 15.51 -10.65
C ALA A 59 2.81 15.53 -9.89
N MET A 60 3.18 16.64 -9.25
CA MET A 60 4.37 16.68 -8.38
C MET A 60 4.25 15.75 -7.17
N ALA A 61 3.04 15.35 -6.78
CA ALA A 61 2.86 14.31 -5.77
C ALA A 61 3.40 12.93 -6.22
N LEU A 62 3.58 12.68 -7.53
CA LEU A 62 4.23 11.45 -7.99
C LEU A 62 5.72 11.38 -7.63
N ILE A 63 6.38 12.50 -7.29
CA ILE A 63 7.76 12.48 -6.78
C ILE A 63 7.85 11.63 -5.52
N TRP A 64 6.76 11.52 -4.75
CA TRP A 64 6.64 10.68 -3.57
C TRP A 64 6.80 9.17 -3.85
N LEU A 65 6.70 8.74 -5.12
CA LEU A 65 6.98 7.37 -5.55
C LEU A 65 8.47 7.00 -5.37
N VAL A 66 9.37 7.98 -5.39
CA VAL A 66 10.80 7.77 -5.13
C VAL A 66 11.03 7.68 -3.62
N PRO A 67 11.40 6.50 -3.09
CA PRO A 67 11.58 6.33 -1.65
C PRO A 67 12.73 7.22 -1.14
N VAL A 68 12.59 7.71 0.09
CA VAL A 68 13.53 8.61 0.79
C VAL A 68 13.63 10.01 0.16
N VAL A 69 14.08 10.11 -1.09
CA VAL A 69 14.33 11.41 -1.74
C VAL A 69 13.02 12.13 -2.08
N GLY A 70 12.03 11.39 -2.57
CA GLY A 70 10.72 11.92 -2.95
C GLY A 70 10.00 12.69 -1.83
N PRO A 71 9.75 12.06 -0.66
CA PRO A 71 9.09 12.74 0.45
C PRO A 71 9.87 13.94 0.97
N ILE A 72 11.22 13.88 1.02
CA ILE A 72 12.05 15.01 1.43
C ILE A 72 11.87 16.19 0.46
N VAL A 73 11.95 15.94 -0.85
CA VAL A 73 11.78 16.98 -1.88
C VAL A 73 10.38 17.60 -1.80
N VAL A 74 9.33 16.78 -1.67
CA VAL A 74 7.94 17.27 -1.52
C VAL A 74 7.79 18.16 -0.28
N LEU A 75 8.40 17.77 0.85
CA LEU A 75 8.40 18.58 2.06
C LEU A 75 9.19 19.89 1.89
N CYS A 76 10.33 19.88 1.21
CA CYS A 76 11.09 21.09 0.91
C CYS A 76 10.30 22.06 0.03
N ILE A 77 9.62 21.56 -1.01
CA ILE A 77 8.78 22.39 -1.89
C ILE A 77 7.62 22.99 -1.10
N LEU A 78 6.99 22.23 -0.21
CA LEU A 78 5.88 22.74 0.60
C LEU A 78 6.35 23.69 1.71
N ALA A 79 7.50 23.46 2.33
CA ALA A 79 8.02 24.28 3.42
C ALA A 79 8.57 25.63 2.93
N PHE A 80 9.26 25.65 1.79
CA PHE A 80 9.90 26.85 1.24
C PHE A 80 9.18 27.43 0.01
N GLY A 81 8.16 26.75 -0.51
CA GLY A 81 7.35 27.23 -1.63
C GLY A 81 6.51 28.44 -1.23
N THR A 82 6.12 29.24 -2.22
CA THR A 82 5.25 30.39 -2.04
C THR A 82 3.79 29.96 -2.03
N TRP A 83 3.11 30.13 -0.89
CA TRP A 83 1.70 29.75 -0.77
C TRP A 83 0.80 30.94 -1.13
N PRO A 84 -0.30 30.73 -1.89
CA PRO A 84 -1.20 31.80 -2.33
C PRO A 84 -1.96 32.56 -1.22
N GLY A 85 -1.66 32.31 0.07
CA GLY A 85 -2.20 33.04 1.22
C GLY A 85 -1.15 33.64 2.16
N GLY A 86 0.15 33.51 1.84
CA GLY A 86 1.25 33.90 2.73
C GLY A 86 1.67 35.37 2.68
N GLN A 87 1.03 36.22 1.86
CA GLN A 87 1.38 37.64 1.72
C GLN A 87 0.86 38.55 2.86
N ARG A 88 0.66 37.99 4.06
CA ARG A 88 0.28 38.74 5.27
C ARG A 88 1.21 38.33 6.42
N GLY A 89 2.36 38.98 6.48
CA GLY A 89 3.41 38.82 7.48
C GLY A 89 4.60 39.66 7.11
#